data_AF-A0A7X9CPU3-F1
#
_entry.id   AF-A0A7X9CPU3-F1
#
_cell.length_a   1.000
_cell.length_b   1.000
_cell.length_c   1.000
_cell.angle_alpha   90.00
_cell.angle_beta   90.00
_cell.angle_gamma   90.00
#
_symmetry.space_group_name_H-M   'P 1'
#
loop_
_entity.id
_entity.type
_entity.pdbx_description
1 polymer ?
#
loop_
_entity_poly.entity_id
_entity_poly.type
_entity_poly.pdbx_seq_one_letter_code
_entity_poly.pdbx_strand_id
1 'polypeptide(L)'
;LKDMEMYLDGKVGIVTVTRELLVSNNAKLEDTEGIISFVRDIDSIEVACLLKEIDKNEIKISMRSKENVDVSKICSKLNGGGHKRAAGCTLYNGIDNAKKTILEEIKMAFR
;
A
#
# COMPACT_ATOMS: atom_id res chain seq x y z
N LEU A 1 -8.60 12.89 0.49
CA LEU A 1 -7.65 11.98 -0.21
C LEU A 1 -6.80 12.78 -1.20
N LYS A 2 -5.98 13.73 -0.73
CA LYS A 2 -5.03 14.44 -1.61
C LYS A 2 -3.78 13.60 -1.92
N ASP A 3 -3.53 12.55 -1.14
CA ASP A 3 -2.30 11.73 -1.20
C ASP A 3 -2.56 10.30 -1.71
N MET A 4 -3.67 10.10 -2.45
CA MET A 4 -3.91 8.87 -3.19
C MET A 4 -3.38 9.03 -4.61
N GLU A 5 -2.48 8.13 -5.01
CA GLU A 5 -1.94 8.06 -6.36
C GLU A 5 -2.52 6.84 -7.08
N MET A 6 -2.88 7.01 -8.36
CA MET A 6 -3.40 5.93 -9.20
C MET A 6 -2.41 5.58 -10.32
N TYR A 7 -2.27 4.30 -10.61
CA TYR A 7 -1.38 3.76 -11.64
C TYR A 7 -2.08 2.67 -12.47
N LEU A 8 -1.46 2.27 -13.57
CA LEU A 8 -1.96 1.23 -14.49
C LEU A 8 -3.40 1.49 -14.93
N ASP A 9 -3.65 2.68 -15.50
CA ASP A 9 -4.98 3.10 -15.98
C ASP A 9 -6.07 3.02 -14.90
N GLY A 10 -5.69 3.36 -13.66
CA GLY A 10 -6.61 3.38 -12.52
C GLY A 10 -6.85 2.02 -11.85
N LYS A 11 -6.08 0.98 -12.23
CA LYS A 11 -6.15 -0.36 -11.62
C LYS A 11 -5.38 -0.49 -10.32
N VAL A 12 -4.48 0.43 -10.01
CA VAL A 12 -3.68 0.42 -8.78
C VAL A 12 -3.87 1.71 -8.05
N GLY A 13 -4.20 1.63 -6.76
CA GLY A 13 -4.34 2.78 -5.87
C GLY A 13 -3.34 2.66 -4.73
N ILE A 14 -2.49 3.68 -4.59
CA ILE A 14 -1.50 3.74 -3.52
C ILE A 14 -1.80 4.96 -2.65
N VAL A 15 -1.91 4.74 -1.34
CA VAL A 15 -2.01 5.80 -0.35
C VAL A 15 -0.78 5.76 0.53
N THR A 16 -0.21 6.94 0.76
CA THR A 16 0.93 7.13 1.64
C THR A 16 0.51 7.91 2.87
N VAL A 17 0.84 7.39 4.05
CA VAL A 17 0.62 8.05 5.32
C VAL A 17 1.98 8.28 5.97
N THR A 18 2.45 9.52 5.94
CA THR A 18 3.67 9.93 6.65
C THR A 18 3.35 10.38 8.07
N ARG A 19 4.37 10.40 8.93
CA ARG A 19 4.24 10.93 10.29
C ARG A 19 3.85 12.41 10.27
N GLU A 20 4.41 13.18 9.33
CA GLU A 20 4.08 14.59 9.12
C GLU A 20 2.61 14.80 8.75
N LEU A 21 2.04 13.92 7.91
CA LEU A 21 0.63 13.94 7.56
C LEU A 21 -0.26 13.70 8.79
N LEU A 22 0.10 12.74 9.63
CA LEU A 22 -0.64 12.46 10.87
C LEU A 22 -0.59 13.64 11.84
N VAL A 23 0.60 14.20 12.08
CA VAL A 23 0.79 15.35 12.99
C VAL A 23 0.03 16.58 12.50
N SER A 24 0.12 16.91 11.21
CA SER A 24 -0.57 18.08 10.63
C SER A 24 -2.10 17.97 10.67
N ASN A 25 -2.65 16.74 10.75
CA ASN A 25 -4.08 16.49 10.85
C ASN A 25 -4.54 16.09 12.27
N ASN A 26 -3.65 16.14 13.27
CA ASN A 26 -3.93 15.67 14.64
C ASN A 26 -4.53 14.25 14.68
N ALA A 27 -4.02 13.38 13.81
CA ALA A 27 -4.46 12.00 13.63
C ALA A 27 -3.45 10.99 14.18
N LYS A 28 -3.91 9.78 14.45
CA LYS A 28 -3.11 8.63 14.87
C LYS A 28 -3.04 7.60 13.76
N LEU A 29 -2.07 6.68 13.86
CA LEU A 29 -1.97 5.54 12.94
C LEU A 29 -3.24 4.67 12.94
N GLU A 30 -3.93 4.58 14.08
CA GLU A 30 -5.20 3.84 14.22
C GLU A 30 -6.33 4.46 13.39
N ASP A 31 -6.31 5.78 13.17
CA ASP A 31 -7.31 6.47 12.34
C ASP A 31 -7.16 6.14 10.85
N THR A 32 -6.08 5.46 10.47
CA THR A 32 -5.83 4.99 9.09
C THR A 32 -6.38 3.60 8.81
N GLU A 33 -6.90 2.93 9.84
CA GLU A 33 -7.60 1.66 9.68
C GLU A 33 -8.82 1.87 8.78
N GLY A 34 -8.98 1.03 7.75
CA GLY A 34 -10.08 1.13 6.77
C GLY A 34 -9.78 1.95 5.51
N ILE A 35 -8.74 2.80 5.47
CA ILE A 35 -8.34 3.53 4.25
C ILE A 35 -8.11 2.54 3.09
N ILE A 36 -7.40 1.44 3.35
CA ILE A 36 -7.10 0.44 2.32
C ILE A 36 -8.36 -0.23 1.76
N SER A 37 -9.39 -0.42 2.59
CA SER A 37 -10.68 -0.96 2.14
C SER A 37 -11.39 0.03 1.24
N PHE A 38 -11.43 1.31 1.64
CA PHE A 38 -12.01 2.37 0.83
C PHE A 38 -11.36 2.47 -0.56
N VAL A 39 -10.02 2.42 -0.63
CA VAL A 39 -9.29 2.45 -1.90
C VAL A 39 -9.60 1.22 -2.75
N ARG A 40 -9.66 0.04 -2.12
CA ARG A 40 -9.99 -1.21 -2.82
C ARG A 40 -11.42 -1.17 -3.39
N ASP A 41 -12.37 -0.56 -2.70
CA ASP A 41 -13.78 -0.60 -3.10
C ASP A 41 -14.08 0.29 -4.32
N ILE A 42 -13.14 1.16 -4.75
CA ILE A 42 -13.24 1.90 -6.01
C ILE A 42 -13.28 0.92 -7.18
N ASP A 43 -14.31 1.01 -8.03
CA ASP A 43 -14.60 0.03 -9.09
C ASP A 43 -13.40 -0.33 -9.97
N SER A 44 -12.64 0.67 -10.45
CA SER A 44 -11.50 0.46 -11.33
C SER A 44 -10.31 -0.24 -10.66
N ILE A 45 -10.21 -0.20 -9.34
CA ILE A 45 -9.03 -0.66 -8.59
C ILE A 45 -9.02 -2.18 -8.50
N GLU A 46 -7.95 -2.80 -8.99
CA GLU A 46 -7.64 -4.21 -8.81
C GLU A 46 -6.69 -4.43 -7.63
N VAL A 47 -5.75 -3.50 -7.37
CA VAL A 47 -4.83 -3.55 -6.22
C VAL A 47 -4.85 -2.23 -5.45
N ALA A 48 -5.15 -2.31 -4.15
CA ALA A 48 -5.01 -1.20 -3.21
C ALA A 48 -3.79 -1.42 -2.32
N CYS A 49 -3.00 -0.38 -2.11
CA CYS A 49 -1.82 -0.39 -1.26
C CYS A 49 -1.84 0.81 -0.31
N LEU A 50 -1.53 0.55 0.96
CA LEU A 50 -1.38 1.57 1.99
C LEU A 50 0.02 1.46 2.58
N LEU A 51 0.81 2.52 2.45
CA LEU A 51 2.13 2.63 3.07
C LEU A 51 2.01 3.53 4.30
N LYS A 52 2.43 3.02 5.46
CA LYS A 52 2.41 3.75 6.73
C LYS A 52 3.84 3.90 7.23
N GLU A 53 4.28 5.14 7.39
CA GLU A 53 5.55 5.45 8.02
C GLU A 53 5.42 5.26 9.54
N ILE A 54 6.02 4.18 10.05
CA ILE A 54 6.09 3.90 11.50
C ILE A 54 7.25 4.68 12.09
N ASP A 55 8.39 4.66 11.40
CA ASP A 55 9.55 5.49 11.65
C ASP A 55 10.21 5.89 10.32
N LYS A 56 11.20 6.80 10.36
CA LYS A 56 11.86 7.37 9.17
C LYS A 56 12.29 6.33 8.14
N ASN A 57 12.73 5.16 8.60
CA ASN A 57 13.13 4.06 7.72
C ASN A 57 12.12 2.91 7.72
N GLU A 58 11.25 2.78 8.72
CA GLU A 58 10.35 1.65 8.88
C GLU A 58 8.97 1.93 8.30
N ILE A 59 8.67 1.29 7.18
CA ILE A 59 7.44 1.50 6.42
C ILE A 59 6.62 0.21 6.43
N LYS A 60 5.46 0.26 7.08
CA LYS A 60 4.50 -0.84 7.08
C LYS A 60 3.60 -0.74 5.85
N ILE A 61 3.62 -1.78 5.02
CA ILE A 61 2.83 -1.86 3.80
C ILE A 61 1.69 -2.85 4.00
N SER A 62 0.49 -2.42 3.65
CA SER A 62 -0.70 -3.27 3.57
C SER A 62 -1.19 -3.29 2.14
N MET A 63 -1.53 -4.47 1.64
CA MET A 63 -2.04 -4.67 0.28
C MET A 63 -3.37 -5.42 0.30
N ARG A 64 -4.25 -5.03 -0.62
CA ARG A 64 -5.49 -5.74 -0.92
C ARG A 64 -5.65 -5.85 -2.43
N SER A 65 -6.24 -6.94 -2.89
CA SER A 65 -6.66 -7.09 -4.29
C SER A 65 -8.11 -7.53 -4.42
N LYS A 66 -8.70 -7.32 -5.60
CA LYS A 66 -10.05 -7.80 -5.93
C LYS A 66 -10.02 -9.20 -6.52
N GLU A 67 -9.44 -9.39 -7.70
CA GLU A 67 -9.74 -10.60 -8.50
C GLU A 67 -8.54 -11.32 -9.10
N ASN A 68 -7.54 -10.64 -9.63
CA ASN A 68 -6.54 -11.27 -10.48
C ASN A 68 -5.18 -11.32 -9.81
N VAL A 69 -4.81 -10.28 -9.07
CA VAL A 69 -3.48 -10.18 -8.46
C VAL A 69 -3.41 -10.90 -7.12
N ASP A 70 -2.42 -11.77 -6.97
CA ASP A 70 -2.07 -12.40 -5.70
C ASP A 70 -1.09 -11.52 -4.93
N VAL A 71 -1.61 -10.74 -3.98
CA VAL A 71 -0.79 -9.81 -3.19
C VAL A 71 0.10 -10.52 -2.17
N SER A 72 -0.21 -11.79 -1.83
CA SER A 72 0.65 -12.56 -0.93
C SER A 72 2.00 -12.84 -1.56
N LYS A 73 2.03 -13.15 -2.86
CA LYS A 73 3.27 -13.38 -3.62
C LYS A 73 4.14 -12.13 -3.69
N ILE A 74 3.54 -10.96 -3.85
CA ILE A 74 4.25 -9.68 -3.82
C ILE A 74 4.90 -9.48 -2.46
N CYS A 75 4.11 -9.59 -1.38
CA CYS A 75 4.63 -9.40 -0.02
C CYS A 75 5.68 -10.44 0.36
N SER A 76 5.55 -11.70 -0.06
CA SER A 76 6.53 -12.76 0.24
C SER A 76 7.91 -12.51 -0.37
N LYS A 77 8.00 -11.88 -1.57
CA LYS A 77 9.29 -11.47 -2.13
C LYS A 77 9.99 -10.40 -1.28
N LEU A 78 9.21 -9.66 -0.49
CA LEU A 78 9.66 -8.56 0.36
C LEU A 78 9.69 -8.97 1.84
N ASN A 79 9.91 -10.26 2.13
CA ASN A 79 9.95 -10.84 3.47
C ASN A 79 8.67 -10.61 4.32
N GLY A 80 7.53 -10.41 3.65
CA GLY A 80 6.21 -10.37 4.27
C GLY A 80 5.38 -11.63 3.98
N GLY A 81 4.06 -11.48 4.05
CA GLY A 81 3.13 -12.58 3.78
C GLY A 81 1.67 -12.22 4.00
N GLY A 82 0.82 -13.24 3.94
CA GLY A 82 -0.62 -13.11 4.14
C GLY A 82 -1.39 -14.01 3.18
N HIS A 83 -2.57 -13.56 2.77
CA HIS A 83 -3.47 -14.26 1.88
C HIS A 83 -3.49 -13.64 0.48
N LYS A 84 -3.98 -14.41 -0.50
CA LYS A 84 -4.07 -14.01 -1.91
C LYS A 84 -4.66 -12.61 -2.14
N ARG A 85 -5.62 -12.19 -1.31
CA ARG A 85 -6.33 -10.90 -1.38
C ARG A 85 -5.94 -9.89 -0.31
N ALA A 86 -5.12 -10.28 0.65
CA ALA A 86 -4.84 -9.49 1.83
C ALA A 86 -3.48 -9.88 2.41
N ALA A 87 -2.47 -9.05 2.17
CA ALA A 87 -1.11 -9.31 2.61
C ALA A 87 -0.43 -8.03 3.09
N GLY A 88 0.72 -8.18 3.74
CA GLY A 88 1.53 -7.05 4.17
C GLY A 88 3.00 -7.42 4.29
N CYS A 89 3.84 -6.39 4.26
CA CYS A 89 5.28 -6.48 4.49
C CYS A 89 5.76 -5.19 5.16
N THR A 90 6.99 -5.21 5.66
CA THR A 90 7.66 -4.03 6.21
C THR A 90 8.96 -3.81 5.45
N LEU A 91 9.18 -2.59 4.95
CA LEU A 91 10.43 -2.19 4.31
C LEU A 91 11.18 -1.20 5.20
N TYR A 92 12.52 -1.28 5.17
CA TYR A 92 13.42 -0.51 6.03
C TYR A 92 14.27 0.50 5.25
N ASN A 93 13.69 1.18 4.26
CA ASN A 93 14.41 2.03 3.31
C ASN A 93 13.76 3.41 3.07
N GLY A 94 12.81 3.81 3.91
CA GLY A 94 12.10 5.08 3.81
C GLY A 94 10.95 5.08 2.80
N ILE A 95 10.02 6.04 2.95
CA ILE A 95 8.71 5.99 2.30
C ILE A 95 8.77 6.04 0.77
N ASP A 96 9.65 6.86 0.20
CA ASP A 96 9.77 7.02 -1.25
C ASP A 96 10.34 5.76 -1.92
N ASN A 97 11.37 5.17 -1.32
CA ASN A 97 11.96 3.92 -1.82
C ASN A 97 10.98 2.76 -1.66
N ALA A 98 10.28 2.68 -0.52
CA ALA A 98 9.25 1.68 -0.29
C ALA A 98 8.14 1.77 -1.34
N LYS A 99 7.65 2.98 -1.65
CA LYS A 99 6.64 3.22 -2.69
C LYS A 99 7.14 2.76 -4.06
N LYS A 100 8.38 3.11 -4.43
CA LYS A 100 8.98 2.71 -5.70
C LYS A 100 9.08 1.18 -5.83
N THR A 101 9.64 0.51 -4.82
CA THR A 101 9.78 -0.96 -4.79
C THR A 101 8.42 -1.65 -4.92
N ILE A 102 7.42 -1.19 -4.15
CA ILE A 102 6.07 -1.77 -4.20
C ILE A 102 5.42 -1.56 -5.57
N LEU A 103 5.52 -0.37 -6.15
CA LEU A 103 4.96 -0.08 -7.46
C LEU A 103 5.60 -0.96 -8.55
N GLU A 104 6.90 -1.20 -8.49
CA GLU A 104 7.61 -2.09 -9.41
C GLU A 104 7.12 -3.55 -9.30
N GLU A 105 6.99 -4.08 -8.08
CA GLU A 105 6.49 -5.43 -7.86
C GLU A 105 5.02 -5.60 -8.30
N ILE A 106 4.18 -4.59 -8.05
CA ILE A 106 2.80 -4.59 -8.55
C ILE A 106 2.80 -4.63 -10.07
N LYS A 107 3.59 -3.77 -10.74
CA LYS A 107 3.68 -3.77 -12.21
C LYS A 107 4.10 -5.12 -12.78
N MET A 108 5.00 -5.83 -12.11
CA MET A 108 5.40 -7.18 -12.53
C MET A 108 4.27 -8.21 -12.37
N ALA A 109 3.37 -8.03 -11.39
CA ALA A 109 2.24 -8.93 -11.17
C ALA A 109 1.05 -8.67 -12.14
N PHE A 110 1.03 -7.54 -12.85
CA PHE A 110 0.05 -7.23 -13.90
C PHE A 110 0.50 -7.65 -15.31
N ARG A 111 1.73 -8.16 -15.46
CA ARG A 111 2.25 -8.72 -16.71
C ARG A 111 1.87 -10.19 -16.82
#